data_AF-A0A1V0GTY3-F1
#
_entry.id   AF-A0A1V0GTY3-F1
#
_cell.length_a   1.000
_cell.length_b   1.000
_cell.length_c   1.000
_cell.angle_alpha   90.00
_cell.angle_beta   90.00
_cell.angle_gamma   90.00
#
_symmetry.space_group_name_H-M   'P 1'
#
loop_
_entity.id
_entity.type
_entity.pdbx_description
1 polymer ?
#
loop_
_entity_poly.entity_id
_entity_poly.type
_entity_poly.pdbx_seq_one_letter_code
_entity_poly.pdbx_strand_id
1 'polypeptide(L)'
;MTPNPFVLAAALLALAGPATAEVYLARCKMGECIHYEQSGRRVEAQGPAAVPGELVRVRLREAVSASPETRTANLQWGAPSEVRFFCSTVRPAYRLEDGGFQGLDLGQVFGATEMVSTMYLRACHPSVPGGAIEAALQSLGYRPTPDRTYPSFEALIR
;
A
#
# COMPACT_ATOMS: atom_id res chain seq x y z
N MET A 1 -22.63 -45.80 -5.18
CA MET A 1 -21.27 -45.53 -4.67
C MET A 1 -21.19 -44.04 -4.36
N THR A 2 -21.31 -43.68 -3.09
CA THR A 2 -21.20 -42.30 -2.62
C THR A 2 -19.72 -41.95 -2.43
N PRO A 3 -19.19 -40.89 -3.07
CA PRO A 3 -17.79 -40.51 -2.91
C PRO A 3 -17.53 -40.01 -1.48
N ASN A 4 -16.38 -40.41 -0.96
CA ASN A 4 -15.96 -40.26 0.44
C ASN A 4 -15.63 -38.77 0.74
N PRO A 5 -16.25 -38.13 1.75
CA PRO A 5 -16.13 -36.68 1.99
C PRO A 5 -14.75 -36.24 2.51
N PHE A 6 -13.88 -37.17 2.90
CA PHE A 6 -12.56 -36.88 3.47
C PHE A 6 -11.50 -36.44 2.46
N VAL A 7 -11.74 -36.60 1.16
CA VAL A 7 -10.76 -36.21 0.12
C VAL A 7 -10.82 -34.71 -0.21
N LEU A 8 -11.90 -34.01 0.17
CA LEU A 8 -12.09 -32.58 -0.09
C LEU A 8 -11.40 -31.64 0.92
N ALA A 9 -10.96 -32.16 2.07
CA ALA A 9 -10.37 -31.32 3.13
C ALA A 9 -8.89 -31.00 2.94
N ALA A 10 -8.16 -31.73 2.09
CA ALA A 10 -6.71 -31.54 1.91
C ALA A 10 -6.33 -30.53 0.81
N ALA A 11 -7.28 -30.11 -0.03
CA ALA A 11 -6.99 -29.23 -1.18
C ALA A 11 -7.01 -27.72 -0.85
N LEU A 12 -7.49 -27.31 0.33
CA LEU A 12 -7.65 -25.90 0.70
C LEU A 12 -6.46 -25.28 1.45
N LEU A 13 -5.41 -26.05 1.74
CA LEU A 13 -4.21 -25.58 2.46
C LEU A 13 -3.06 -25.12 1.54
N ALA A 14 -3.22 -25.17 0.21
CA ALA A 14 -2.11 -25.00 -0.74
C ALA A 14 -1.97 -23.60 -1.38
N LEU A 15 -2.70 -22.56 -0.93
CA LEU A 15 -2.61 -21.21 -1.54
C LEU A 15 -1.97 -20.14 -0.66
N ALA A 16 -1.50 -20.48 0.53
CA ALA A 16 -0.64 -19.60 1.32
C ALA A 16 0.83 -19.82 0.92
N GLY A 17 1.16 -19.60 -0.36
CA GLY A 17 2.56 -19.37 -0.73
C GLY A 17 3.13 -18.24 0.13
N PRO A 18 4.44 -18.23 0.43
CA PRO A 18 5.03 -17.10 1.14
C PRO A 18 4.65 -15.84 0.35
N ALA A 19 3.90 -14.94 0.97
CA ALA A 19 3.66 -13.63 0.41
C ALA A 19 5.05 -12.99 0.28
N THR A 20 5.64 -13.07 -0.92
CA THR A 20 6.97 -12.56 -1.19
C THR A 20 6.95 -11.08 -0.83
N ALA A 21 7.78 -10.69 0.12
CA ALA A 21 7.88 -9.29 0.48
C ALA A 21 8.46 -8.53 -0.72
N GLU A 22 7.80 -7.45 -1.10
CA GLU A 22 8.25 -6.57 -2.18
C GLU A 22 9.16 -5.51 -1.57
N VAL A 23 10.39 -5.42 -2.06
CA VAL A 23 11.32 -4.36 -1.69
C VAL A 23 11.31 -3.28 -2.75
N TYR A 24 11.12 -2.02 -2.35
CA TYR A 24 11.14 -0.88 -3.26
C TYR A 24 11.80 0.35 -2.63
N LEU A 25 12.43 1.14 -3.49
CA LEU A 25 12.86 2.50 -3.15
C LEU A 25 11.63 3.40 -3.09
N ALA A 26 11.41 4.07 -1.97
CA ALA A 26 10.32 5.04 -1.84
C ALA A 26 10.76 6.46 -2.20
N ARG A 27 11.96 6.85 -1.81
CA ARG A 27 12.47 8.21 -2.04
C ARG A 27 13.98 8.30 -1.82
N CYS A 28 14.64 9.19 -2.55
CA CYS A 28 15.95 9.72 -2.17
C CYS A 28 15.88 11.25 -2.02
N LYS A 29 16.39 11.79 -0.91
CA LYS A 29 16.51 13.22 -0.69
C LYS A 29 17.70 13.56 0.20
N MET A 30 18.45 14.59 -0.17
CA MET A 30 19.59 15.10 0.62
C MET A 30 20.64 14.03 1.00
N GLY A 31 20.90 13.07 0.11
CA GLY A 31 21.88 12.01 0.35
C GLY A 31 21.35 10.80 1.14
N GLU A 32 20.07 10.81 1.53
CA GLU A 32 19.42 9.67 2.18
C GLU A 32 18.36 9.05 1.27
N CYS A 33 18.38 7.73 1.16
CA CYS A 33 17.45 6.93 0.39
C CYS A 33 16.69 5.98 1.30
N ILE A 34 15.36 6.09 1.27
CA ILE A 34 14.42 5.30 2.06
C ILE A 34 13.92 4.14 1.21
N HIS A 35 14.11 2.94 1.74
CA HIS A 35 13.63 1.67 1.18
C HIS A 35 12.53 1.11 2.08
N TYR A 36 11.53 0.48 1.47
CA TYR A 36 10.54 -0.32 2.21
C TYR A 36 10.56 -1.76 1.75
N GLU A 37 10.39 -2.67 2.71
CA GLU A 37 9.96 -4.05 2.50
C GLU A 37 8.48 -4.13 2.85
N GLN A 38 7.63 -4.39 1.86
CA GLN A 38 6.18 -4.53 2.01
C GLN A 38 5.75 -5.99 1.95
N SER A 39 4.93 -6.42 2.91
CA SER A 39 4.38 -7.77 2.92
C SER A 39 2.97 -7.81 3.51
N GLY A 40 2.33 -8.98 3.43
CA GLY A 40 1.13 -9.25 4.21
C GLY A 40 -0.10 -8.40 3.83
N ARG A 41 -0.25 -8.02 2.55
CA ARG A 41 -1.44 -7.32 2.04
C ARG A 41 -2.72 -8.06 2.42
N ARG A 42 -3.65 -7.38 3.08
CA ARG A 42 -4.97 -7.90 3.47
C ARG A 42 -6.03 -6.82 3.27
N VAL A 43 -7.15 -7.18 2.66
CA VAL A 43 -8.34 -6.33 2.63
C VAL A 43 -9.06 -6.48 3.97
N GLU A 44 -9.32 -5.37 4.66
CA GLU A 44 -10.02 -5.31 5.95
C GLU A 44 -11.49 -4.88 5.79
N ALA A 45 -11.80 -4.01 4.83
CA ALA A 45 -13.15 -3.49 4.59
C ALA A 45 -13.29 -2.99 3.14
N GLN A 46 -14.53 -2.67 2.75
CA GLN A 46 -14.86 -2.09 1.44
C GLN A 46 -15.67 -0.81 1.60
N GLY A 47 -15.45 0.15 0.70
CA GLY A 47 -16.29 1.33 0.56
C GLY A 47 -17.58 1.01 -0.22
N PRO A 48 -18.64 1.81 -0.04
CA PRO A 48 -19.89 1.66 -0.78
C PRO A 48 -19.74 2.14 -2.23
N ALA A 49 -20.75 1.92 -3.07
CA ALA A 49 -20.73 2.36 -4.47
C ALA A 49 -20.50 3.87 -4.66
N ALA A 50 -20.92 4.71 -3.70
CA ALA A 50 -20.72 6.16 -3.74
C ALA A 50 -19.25 6.56 -3.52
N VAL A 51 -18.48 5.76 -2.77
CA VAL A 51 -17.06 5.96 -2.50
C VAL A 51 -16.37 4.59 -2.62
N PRO A 52 -16.18 4.08 -3.85
CA PRO A 52 -15.70 2.72 -4.07
C PRO A 52 -14.22 2.58 -3.69
N GLY A 53 -13.86 1.48 -3.03
CA GLY A 53 -12.49 1.17 -2.71
C GLY A 53 -12.33 0.06 -1.68
N GLU A 54 -11.09 -0.34 -1.43
CA GLU A 54 -10.73 -1.34 -0.42
C GLU A 54 -9.92 -0.69 0.70
N LEU A 55 -10.29 -0.94 1.95
CA LEU A 55 -9.37 -0.67 3.06
C LEU A 55 -8.36 -1.81 3.14
N VAL A 56 -7.11 -1.51 2.84
CA VAL A 56 -6.01 -2.48 2.75
C VAL A 56 -5.02 -2.23 3.88
N ARG A 57 -4.69 -3.30 4.59
CA ARG A 57 -3.59 -3.37 5.56
C ARG A 57 -2.37 -4.02 4.92
N VAL A 58 -1.19 -3.45 5.13
CA VAL A 58 0.11 -4.03 4.79
C VAL A 58 1.07 -3.92 5.97
N ARG A 59 2.12 -4.75 5.97
CA ARG A 59 3.25 -4.64 6.89
C ARG A 59 4.42 -4.02 6.15
N LEU A 60 5.05 -3.02 6.76
CA LEU A 60 6.21 -2.33 6.23
C LEU A 60 7.39 -2.45 7.18
N ARG A 61 8.58 -2.62 6.63
CA ARG A 61 9.84 -2.37 7.32
C ARG A 61 10.61 -1.34 6.53
N GLU A 62 11.15 -0.35 7.22
CA GLU A 62 11.93 0.72 6.62
C GLU A 62 13.43 0.43 6.75
N ALA A 63 14.20 0.82 5.74
CA ALA A 63 15.66 0.90 5.83
C ALA A 63 16.14 2.19 5.14
N VAL A 64 17.19 2.78 5.70
CA VAL A 64 17.83 3.98 5.14
C VAL A 64 19.22 3.62 4.61
N SER A 65 19.61 4.23 3.50
CA SER A 65 20.92 4.06 2.88
C SER A 65 21.38 5.36 2.22
N ALA A 66 22.66 5.44 1.84
CA ALA A 66 23.22 6.59 1.13
C ALA A 66 23.01 6.54 -0.40
N SER A 67 22.53 5.41 -0.95
CA SER A 67 22.42 5.19 -2.39
C SER A 67 21.19 4.35 -2.73
N PRO A 68 20.43 4.71 -3.79
CA PRO A 68 19.29 3.92 -4.24
C PRO A 68 19.67 2.53 -4.75
N GLU A 69 20.93 2.33 -5.16
CA GLU A 69 21.48 1.07 -5.65
C GLU A 69 21.98 0.14 -4.54
N THR A 70 21.83 0.54 -3.26
CA THR A 70 22.21 -0.29 -2.13
C THR A 70 21.51 -1.65 -2.22
N ARG A 71 22.32 -2.72 -2.31
CA ARG A 71 21.79 -4.10 -2.40
C ARG A 71 20.91 -4.42 -1.20
N THR A 72 19.77 -5.06 -1.44
CA THR A 72 18.79 -5.44 -0.40
C THR A 72 19.40 -6.18 0.79
N ALA A 73 20.37 -7.07 0.53
CA ALA A 73 21.06 -7.84 1.58
C ALA A 73 21.90 -6.97 2.54
N ASN A 74 22.19 -5.72 2.17
CA ASN A 74 22.98 -4.78 2.97
C ASN A 74 22.10 -3.76 3.72
N LEU A 75 20.79 -3.73 3.45
CA LEU A 75 19.86 -2.82 4.10
C LEU A 75 19.62 -3.26 5.56
N GLN A 76 19.72 -2.29 6.47
CA GLN A 76 19.41 -2.49 7.88
C GLN A 76 17.94 -2.15 8.11
N TRP A 77 17.11 -3.20 8.13
CA TRP A 77 15.67 -3.06 8.27
C TRP A 77 15.25 -2.84 9.72
N GLY A 78 14.41 -1.83 9.94
CA GLY A 78 13.77 -1.56 11.21
C GLY A 78 12.72 -2.60 11.61
N ALA A 79 12.07 -2.32 12.74
CA ALA A 79 10.93 -3.09 13.21
C ALA A 79 9.73 -2.96 12.25
N PRO A 80 8.93 -4.03 12.07
CA PRO A 80 7.75 -3.96 11.22
C PRO A 80 6.67 -3.07 11.83
N SER A 81 6.00 -2.29 10.98
CA SER A 81 4.80 -1.52 11.30
C SER A 81 3.62 -1.93 10.42
N GLU A 82 2.40 -1.82 10.94
CA GLU A 82 1.19 -2.01 10.16
C GLU A 82 0.64 -0.65 9.71
N VAL A 83 0.51 -0.47 8.40
CA VAL A 83 -0.12 0.71 7.81
C VAL A 83 -1.38 0.32 7.06
N ARG A 84 -2.28 1.28 6.90
CA ARG A 84 -3.56 1.08 6.21
C ARG A 84 -3.76 2.16 5.16
N PHE A 85 -4.21 1.74 3.99
CA PHE A 85 -4.56 2.59 2.88
C PHE A 85 -5.99 2.30 2.46
N PHE A 86 -6.77 3.34 2.18
CA PHE A 86 -8.03 3.18 1.48
C PHE A 86 -7.77 3.29 -0.02
N CYS A 87 -7.64 2.13 -0.67
CA CYS A 87 -7.38 1.96 -2.09
C CYS A 87 -8.62 2.32 -2.90
N SER A 88 -8.73 3.60 -3.24
CA SER A 88 -9.87 4.18 -3.94
C SER A 88 -9.35 5.20 -4.95
N THR A 89 -9.87 5.17 -6.17
CA THR A 89 -9.57 6.21 -7.19
C THR A 89 -10.30 7.53 -6.94
N VAL A 90 -11.30 7.55 -6.04
CA VAL A 90 -12.14 8.73 -5.74
C VAL A 90 -11.69 9.48 -4.49
N ARG A 91 -11.46 8.76 -3.38
CA ARG A 91 -10.91 9.26 -2.11
C ARG A 91 -9.74 8.42 -1.60
N PRO A 92 -8.61 8.35 -2.32
CA PRO A 92 -7.41 7.69 -1.81
C PRO A 92 -7.02 8.30 -0.45
N ALA A 93 -6.67 7.46 0.52
CA ALA A 93 -6.30 7.91 1.85
C ALA A 93 -5.35 6.93 2.55
N TYR A 94 -4.65 7.40 3.58
CA TYR A 94 -3.89 6.57 4.51
C TYR A 94 -4.35 6.83 5.95
N ARG A 95 -4.25 5.79 6.78
CA ARG A 95 -4.64 5.88 8.20
C ARG A 95 -3.56 6.60 9.01
N LEU A 96 -3.99 7.51 9.86
CA LEU A 96 -3.18 8.22 10.84
C LEU A 96 -3.05 7.41 12.14
N GLU A 97 -2.07 7.75 12.97
CA GLU A 97 -1.83 7.08 14.26
C GLU A 97 -3.00 7.24 15.25
N ASP A 98 -3.70 8.38 15.19
CA ASP A 98 -4.90 8.66 15.99
C ASP A 98 -6.14 7.85 15.55
N GLY A 99 -6.01 7.06 14.48
CA GLY A 99 -7.06 6.23 13.91
C GLY A 99 -7.88 6.89 12.81
N GLY A 100 -7.70 8.20 12.58
CA GLY A 100 -8.30 8.93 11.47
C GLY A 100 -7.66 8.58 10.12
N PHE A 101 -8.10 9.26 9.07
CA PHE A 101 -7.62 9.07 7.71
C PHE A 101 -7.26 10.40 7.07
N GLN A 102 -6.06 10.47 6.50
CA GLN A 102 -5.63 11.59 5.70
C GLN A 102 -5.85 11.27 4.22
N GLY A 103 -6.64 12.09 3.55
CA GLY A 103 -6.81 12.06 2.10
C GLY A 103 -5.47 12.31 1.41
N LEU A 104 -5.24 11.62 0.30
CA LEU A 104 -3.99 11.65 -0.42
C LEU A 104 -4.21 12.22 -1.82
N ASP A 105 -3.70 13.42 -2.08
CA ASP A 105 -3.79 13.97 -3.44
C ASP A 105 -2.80 13.25 -4.38
N LEU A 106 -3.31 12.24 -5.07
CA LEU A 106 -2.57 11.44 -6.04
C LEU A 106 -2.60 12.04 -7.45
N GLY A 107 -3.42 13.08 -7.70
CA GLY A 107 -3.34 13.84 -8.94
C GLY A 107 -2.18 14.83 -8.95
N GLN A 108 -1.64 15.16 -7.77
CA GLN A 108 -0.58 16.13 -7.57
C GLN A 108 0.41 15.65 -6.51
N VAL A 109 1.35 14.80 -6.92
CA VAL A 109 2.40 14.29 -6.03
C VAL A 109 3.57 15.26 -6.02
N PHE A 110 3.88 15.84 -4.85
CA PHE A 110 5.02 16.74 -4.71
C PHE A 110 5.69 16.56 -3.34
N GLY A 111 7.03 16.49 -3.33
CA GLY A 111 7.84 16.81 -2.16
C GLY A 111 7.69 15.84 -0.99
N ALA A 112 6.86 16.16 0.00
CA ALA A 112 6.69 15.36 1.22
C ALA A 112 5.75 14.16 1.02
N THR A 113 4.85 14.23 0.04
CA THR A 113 3.85 13.18 -0.19
C THR A 113 4.34 12.04 -1.09
N GLU A 114 5.45 12.21 -1.81
CA GLU A 114 6.05 11.20 -2.71
C GLU A 114 6.22 9.83 -2.03
N MET A 115 6.72 9.83 -0.79
CA MET A 115 6.96 8.60 -0.05
C MET A 115 5.66 7.84 0.23
N VAL A 116 4.65 8.52 0.79
CA VAL A 116 3.35 7.90 1.11
C VAL A 116 2.56 7.56 -0.15
N SER A 117 2.68 8.33 -1.22
CA SER A 117 2.10 8.01 -2.54
C SER A 117 2.74 6.77 -3.15
N THR A 118 4.05 6.58 -2.97
CA THR A 118 4.73 5.35 -3.40
C THR A 118 4.25 4.15 -2.61
N MET A 119 4.17 4.26 -1.28
CA MET A 119 3.62 3.19 -0.43
C MET A 119 2.18 2.84 -0.82
N TYR A 120 1.35 3.85 -1.07
CA TYR A 120 -0.02 3.66 -1.53
C TYR A 120 -0.08 2.90 -2.85
N LEU A 121 0.72 3.29 -3.86
CA LEU A 121 0.77 2.59 -5.15
C LEU A 121 1.16 1.13 -4.98
N ARG A 122 2.17 0.83 -4.15
CA ARG A 122 2.61 -0.54 -3.89
C ARG A 122 1.55 -1.36 -3.16
N ALA A 123 0.81 -0.77 -2.24
CA ALA A 123 -0.25 -1.47 -1.51
C ALA A 123 -1.51 -1.70 -2.37
N CYS A 124 -1.87 -0.71 -3.19
CA CYS A 124 -3.15 -0.67 -3.90
C CYS A 124 -3.07 -1.16 -5.35
N HIS A 125 -1.90 -1.08 -5.98
CA HIS A 125 -1.66 -1.41 -7.39
C HIS A 125 -0.40 -2.25 -7.57
N PRO A 126 -0.30 -3.44 -6.92
CA PRO A 126 0.94 -4.24 -6.90
C PRO A 126 1.38 -4.77 -8.28
N SER A 127 0.47 -4.76 -9.27
CA SER A 127 0.78 -5.13 -10.65
C SER A 127 1.42 -4.00 -11.46
N VAL A 128 1.43 -2.77 -10.94
CA VAL A 128 2.01 -1.63 -11.63
C VAL A 128 3.53 -1.64 -11.37
N PRO A 129 4.35 -1.74 -12.43
CA PRO A 129 5.80 -1.76 -12.28
C PRO A 129 6.30 -0.45 -11.66
N GLY A 130 7.44 -0.53 -10.97
CA GLY A 130 8.10 0.66 -10.45
C GLY A 130 8.53 1.63 -11.54
N GLY A 131 8.61 2.92 -11.21
CA GLY A 131 9.01 3.97 -12.14
C GLY A 131 8.55 5.35 -11.69
N ALA A 132 8.40 6.27 -12.65
CA ALA A 132 7.89 7.62 -12.39
C ALA A 132 6.46 7.55 -11.84
N ILE A 133 6.30 7.98 -10.59
CA ILE A 133 5.05 7.88 -9.84
C ILE A 133 3.90 8.63 -10.53
N GLU A 134 4.17 9.81 -11.11
CA GLU A 134 3.11 10.60 -11.73
C GLU A 134 2.56 9.90 -12.99
N ALA A 135 3.41 9.29 -13.81
CA ALA A 135 2.98 8.57 -15.01
C ALA A 135 2.12 7.35 -14.65
N ALA A 136 2.50 6.62 -13.60
CA ALA A 136 1.71 5.51 -13.08
C ALA A 136 0.32 5.97 -12.61
N LEU A 137 0.27 7.02 -11.78
CA LEU A 137 -0.99 7.57 -11.25
C LEU A 137 -1.90 8.13 -12.35
N GLN A 138 -1.33 8.80 -13.36
CA GLN A 138 -2.07 9.28 -14.52
C GLN A 138 -2.68 8.11 -15.32
N SER A 139 -1.92 7.04 -15.55
CA SER A 139 -2.40 5.86 -16.28
C SER A 139 -3.53 5.12 -15.54
N LEU A 140 -3.51 5.18 -14.21
CA LEU A 140 -4.55 4.64 -13.32
C LEU A 140 -5.77 5.57 -13.20
N GLY A 141 -5.74 6.76 -13.82
CA GLY A 141 -6.86 7.69 -13.84
C GLY A 141 -7.06 8.47 -12.54
N TYR A 142 -6.05 8.56 -11.67
CA TYR A 142 -6.14 9.43 -10.49
C TYR A 142 -6.28 10.88 -10.92
N ARG A 143 -7.17 11.58 -10.22
CA ARG A 143 -7.41 13.02 -10.38
C ARG A 143 -7.01 13.74 -9.10
N PRO A 144 -6.75 15.06 -9.17
CA PRO A 144 -6.55 15.85 -7.97
C PRO A 144 -7.72 15.67 -7.01
N THR A 145 -7.41 15.38 -5.74
CA THR A 145 -8.42 15.22 -4.68
C THR A 145 -8.17 16.21 -3.56
N PRO A 146 -9.21 16.74 -2.90
CA PRO A 146 -9.02 17.67 -1.80
C PRO A 146 -8.17 17.08 -0.69
N ASP A 147 -7.19 17.86 -0.22
CA ASP A 147 -6.47 17.58 1.02
C ASP A 147 -7.46 17.71 2.19
N ARG A 148 -7.85 16.57 2.76
CA ARG A 148 -8.86 16.49 3.81
C ARG A 148 -8.56 15.34 4.75
N THR A 149 -8.64 15.62 6.04
CA THR A 149 -8.64 14.60 7.10
C THR A 149 -10.07 14.17 7.43
N TYR A 150 -10.25 12.88 7.67
CA TYR A 150 -11.49 12.25 8.09
C TYR A 150 -11.28 11.60 9.46
N PRO A 151 -12.20 11.76 10.41
CA PRO A 151 -12.01 11.24 11.77
C PRO A 151 -12.08 9.72 11.89
N SER A 152 -12.62 9.02 10.89
CA SER A 152 -12.73 7.56 10.87
C SER A 152 -12.92 7.03 9.45
N PHE A 153 -12.89 5.69 9.30
CA PHE A 153 -13.20 5.04 8.04
C PHE A 153 -14.66 5.30 7.60
N GLU A 154 -15.61 5.28 8.54
CA GLU A 154 -17.02 5.57 8.27
C GLU A 154 -17.21 7.00 7.75
N ALA A 155 -16.44 7.96 8.26
CA ALA A 155 -16.47 9.33 7.75
C ALA A 155 -15.84 9.45 6.36
N LEU A 156 -14.77 8.70 6.09
CA LEU A 156 -14.10 8.67 4.80
C LEU A 156 -15.01 8.16 3.67
N ILE A 157 -15.82 7.15 3.95
CA ILE A 157 -16.66 6.46 2.94
C ILE A 157 -18.09 7.01 2.79
N ARG A 158 -18.41 8.12 3.47
CA ARG A 158 -19.72 8.78 3.40
C ARG A 158 -19.82 9.84 2.32
#